data_AF-A0A327WYA8-F1
#
_entry.id   AF-A0A327WYA8-F1
#
_cell.length_a   1.000
_cell.length_b   1.000
_cell.length_c   1.000
_cell.angle_alpha   90.00
_cell.angle_beta   90.00
_cell.angle_gamma   90.00
#
_symmetry.space_group_name_H-M   'P 1'
#
loop_
_entity.id
_entity.type
_entity.pdbx_description
1 polymer ?
#
loop_
_entity_poly.entity_id
_entity_poly.type
_entity_poly.pdbx_seq_one_letter_code
_entity_poly.pdbx_strand_id
1 'polypeptide(L)'
;MFISFDRPLCAVGFAVVATTITLASPASAEPAPPYETLIEHLDRTPATLEAEALLDAAKARAQQAHALPNPSISLEAENAYGRAPFTGYGAAETTFSVSQPLELWGQRGARIGAARAEADAAALRRDQSRWAVAGRLALIYAEAEAASLQYELAVEALSLTQADASAVMALIEEGREPTLRGIQAESEVEAARAVVDETQANRDAAFARLAAAAMLTEPVTSIGTSLLDRAPSPFAQDVRNPLAVQIAEAELDAAGQSVTVERLRARPDVTASLGVRRFEEYDTQALMFGISVSVPLFDRNKGAISAARAEQRAAEARLTGLKLEVQADRSAAQARLTASITRTRAADNGVAAAEEAYRLARAGFDAGRISQLELRSIRAALIAARNTAVDARLARVRAEVELARLDGRTPF
;
A
#
# COMPACT_ATOMS: atom_id res chain seq x y z
N MET A 1 -71.95 20.46 -36.28
CA MET A 1 -73.35 20.25 -35.88
C MET A 1 -73.33 19.40 -34.61
N PHE A 2 -73.55 20.04 -33.45
CA PHE A 2 -74.41 19.61 -32.32
C PHE A 2 -74.92 18.14 -32.36
N ILE A 3 -74.92 17.28 -31.31
CA ILE A 3 -75.12 17.42 -29.85
C ILE A 3 -74.63 16.13 -29.13
N SER A 4 -74.47 16.30 -27.81
CA SER A 4 -73.95 15.47 -26.72
C SER A 4 -74.87 14.37 -26.15
N PHE A 5 -74.39 13.78 -25.02
CA PHE A 5 -74.97 12.89 -23.99
C PHE A 5 -74.70 11.37 -24.16
N ASP A 6 -74.28 10.58 -23.17
CA ASP A 6 -74.33 10.72 -21.70
C ASP A 6 -73.27 9.84 -20.96
N ARG A 7 -73.14 10.06 -19.65
CA ARG A 7 -72.06 9.80 -18.66
C ARG A 7 -71.86 8.31 -18.19
N PRO A 8 -71.27 8.02 -17.00
CA PRO A 8 -69.83 7.89 -16.67
C PRO A 8 -69.52 6.53 -16.00
N LEU A 9 -68.26 6.22 -15.66
CA LEU A 9 -67.95 5.43 -14.46
C LEU A 9 -66.52 5.70 -13.98
N CYS A 10 -66.46 6.16 -12.73
CA CYS A 10 -65.26 6.49 -11.98
C CYS A 10 -64.34 5.27 -11.79
N ALA A 11 -63.06 5.45 -12.04
CA ALA A 11 -62.01 4.66 -11.39
C ALA A 11 -60.96 5.63 -10.85
N VAL A 12 -61.09 5.89 -9.55
CA VAL A 12 -60.12 6.64 -8.74
C VAL A 12 -58.87 5.76 -8.60
N GLY A 13 -57.81 6.10 -9.32
CA GLY A 13 -56.47 5.60 -9.09
C GLY A 13 -55.71 6.57 -8.20
N PHE A 14 -55.65 6.30 -6.90
CA PHE A 14 -54.81 7.01 -5.94
C PHE A 14 -53.33 6.76 -6.31
N ALA A 15 -52.65 7.76 -6.86
CA ALA A 15 -51.20 7.76 -6.99
C ALA A 15 -50.59 8.15 -5.63
N VAL A 16 -50.19 7.16 -4.85
CA VAL A 16 -49.32 7.35 -3.70
C VAL A 16 -47.90 7.51 -4.23
N VAL A 17 -47.45 8.76 -4.37
CA VAL A 17 -46.03 9.07 -4.53
C VAL A 17 -45.38 8.84 -3.17
N ALA A 18 -44.83 7.64 -2.96
CA ALA A 18 -43.99 7.34 -1.82
C ALA A 18 -42.65 8.03 -2.02
N THR A 19 -42.52 9.23 -1.45
CA THR A 19 -41.24 9.91 -1.26
C THR A 19 -40.36 9.01 -0.39
N THR A 20 -39.44 8.28 -0.99
CA THR A 20 -38.37 7.58 -0.26
C THR A 20 -37.44 8.63 0.32
N ILE A 21 -37.78 9.10 1.52
CA ILE A 21 -36.82 9.72 2.43
C ILE A 21 -35.85 8.59 2.78
N THR A 22 -34.70 8.55 2.13
CA THR A 22 -33.53 7.84 2.64
C THR A 22 -33.18 8.51 3.96
N LEU A 23 -33.74 7.98 5.04
CA LEU A 23 -33.25 8.19 6.39
C LEU A 23 -31.80 7.71 6.35
N ALA A 24 -30.86 8.65 6.23
CA ALA A 24 -29.49 8.41 6.62
C ALA A 24 -29.58 7.98 8.09
N SER A 25 -29.35 6.70 8.35
CA SER A 25 -29.11 6.22 9.70
C SER A 25 -28.08 7.16 10.33
N PRO A 26 -28.24 7.58 11.60
CA PRO A 26 -27.19 8.31 12.27
C PRO A 26 -25.93 7.44 12.16
N ALA A 27 -24.91 7.97 11.51
CA ALA A 27 -23.60 7.35 11.48
C ALA A 27 -23.21 7.13 12.95
N SER A 28 -23.16 5.87 13.38
CA SER A 28 -22.79 5.54 14.75
C SER A 28 -21.32 5.87 14.88
N ALA A 29 -21.05 7.05 15.44
CA ALA A 29 -19.74 7.46 15.89
C ALA A 29 -19.17 6.41 16.85
N GLU A 30 -18.15 5.68 16.40
CA GLU A 30 -17.48 4.66 17.20
C GLU A 30 -15.99 5.00 17.40
N PRO A 31 -15.40 4.58 18.53
CA PRO A 31 -13.96 4.57 18.69
C PRO A 31 -13.30 3.81 17.53
N ALA A 32 -12.13 4.27 17.08
CA ALA A 32 -11.35 3.53 16.10
C ALA A 32 -11.09 2.10 16.60
N PRO A 33 -11.28 1.07 15.75
CA PRO A 33 -10.87 -0.28 16.08
C PRO A 33 -9.37 -0.31 16.41
N PRO A 34 -8.93 -1.18 17.34
CA PRO A 34 -7.51 -1.33 17.65
C PRO A 34 -6.70 -1.64 16.38
N TYR A 35 -5.46 -1.15 16.33
CA TYR A 35 -4.55 -1.38 15.20
C TYR A 35 -4.46 -2.88 14.84
N GLU A 36 -4.44 -3.76 15.84
CA GLU A 36 -4.40 -5.21 15.69
C GLU A 36 -5.60 -5.75 14.88
N THR A 37 -6.79 -5.23 15.14
CA THR A 37 -8.02 -5.60 14.39
C THR A 37 -7.99 -5.04 12.97
N LEU A 38 -7.43 -3.84 12.78
CA LEU A 38 -7.30 -3.25 11.45
C LEU A 38 -6.31 -4.03 10.58
N ILE A 39 -5.23 -4.56 11.16
CA ILE A 39 -4.26 -5.34 10.39
C ILE A 39 -4.76 -6.73 9.96
N GLU A 40 -5.72 -7.31 10.69
CA GLU A 40 -6.39 -8.56 10.30
C GLU A 40 -7.16 -8.43 8.98
N HIS A 41 -7.57 -7.22 8.63
CA HIS A 41 -8.37 -6.94 7.44
C HIS A 41 -7.55 -6.33 6.28
N LEU A 42 -6.22 -6.27 6.40
CA LEU A 42 -5.34 -5.67 5.37
C LEU A 42 -5.49 -6.30 4.01
N ASP A 43 -5.82 -7.59 3.95
CA ASP A 43 -5.94 -8.35 2.69
C ASP A 43 -7.13 -7.87 1.83
N ARG A 44 -7.97 -6.95 2.35
CA ARG A 44 -9.09 -6.33 1.62
C ARG A 44 -8.80 -4.90 1.16
N THR A 45 -7.64 -4.33 1.47
CA THR A 45 -7.30 -2.97 1.04
C THR A 45 -6.96 -2.92 -0.45
N PRO A 46 -7.23 -1.81 -1.17
CA PRO A 46 -6.95 -1.71 -2.60
C PRO A 46 -5.49 -2.03 -2.97
N ALA A 47 -4.53 -1.60 -2.15
CA ALA A 47 -3.10 -1.83 -2.39
C ALA A 47 -2.68 -3.31 -2.23
N THR A 48 -3.30 -4.06 -1.32
CA THR A 48 -3.03 -5.50 -1.18
C THR A 48 -3.78 -6.31 -2.24
N LEU A 49 -5.00 -5.90 -2.61
CA LEU A 49 -5.76 -6.49 -3.73
C LEU A 49 -5.02 -6.32 -5.07
N GLU A 50 -4.44 -5.14 -5.32
CA GLU A 50 -3.58 -4.92 -6.49
C GLU A 50 -2.39 -5.88 -6.48
N ALA A 51 -1.69 -5.97 -5.35
CA ALA A 51 -0.53 -6.83 -5.23
C ALA A 51 -0.86 -8.33 -5.38
N GLU A 52 -2.00 -8.78 -4.86
CA GLU A 52 -2.49 -10.14 -5.05
C GLU A 52 -2.87 -10.41 -6.52
N ALA A 53 -3.54 -9.47 -7.19
CA ALA A 53 -3.87 -9.59 -8.61
C ALA A 53 -2.62 -9.66 -9.50
N LEU A 54 -1.56 -8.91 -9.17
CA LEU A 54 -0.28 -8.99 -9.86
C LEU A 54 0.41 -10.34 -9.65
N LEU A 55 0.35 -10.90 -8.44
CA LEU A 55 0.81 -12.25 -8.15
C LEU A 55 0.02 -13.30 -8.93
N ASP A 56 -1.31 -13.20 -8.95
CA ASP A 56 -2.17 -14.12 -9.71
C ASP A 56 -1.88 -14.06 -11.21
N ALA A 57 -1.65 -12.87 -11.77
CA ALA A 57 -1.20 -12.72 -13.15
C ALA A 57 0.16 -13.40 -13.39
N ALA A 58 1.11 -13.30 -12.46
CA ALA A 58 2.41 -13.98 -12.57
C ALA A 58 2.26 -15.51 -12.49
N LYS A 59 1.44 -16.03 -11.56
CA LYS A 59 1.11 -17.46 -11.46
C LYS A 59 0.43 -17.97 -12.74
N ALA A 60 -0.49 -17.19 -13.32
CA ALA A 60 -1.16 -17.54 -14.57
C ALA A 60 -0.17 -17.58 -15.74
N ARG A 61 0.81 -16.67 -15.80
CA ARG A 61 1.91 -16.75 -16.80
C ARG A 61 2.79 -17.98 -16.59
N ALA A 62 3.09 -18.33 -15.34
CA ALA A 62 3.81 -19.56 -15.01
C ALA A 62 3.02 -20.81 -15.42
N GLN A 63 1.70 -20.83 -15.22
CA GLN A 63 0.83 -21.90 -15.71
C GLN A 63 0.81 -21.95 -17.25
N GLN A 64 0.69 -20.80 -17.91
CA GLN A 64 0.71 -20.72 -19.38
C GLN A 64 2.05 -21.17 -19.97
N ALA A 65 3.16 -20.99 -19.26
CA ALA A 65 4.47 -21.50 -19.66
C ALA A 65 4.51 -23.03 -19.76
N HIS A 66 3.60 -23.75 -19.10
CA HIS A 66 3.46 -25.20 -19.25
C HIS A 66 2.74 -25.62 -20.53
N ALA A 67 1.96 -24.74 -21.17
CA ALA A 67 1.19 -25.10 -22.36
C ALA A 67 2.11 -25.48 -23.53
N LEU A 68 1.80 -26.58 -24.21
CA LEU A 68 2.46 -26.95 -25.45
C LEU A 68 2.05 -25.97 -26.56
N PRO A 69 2.93 -25.70 -27.54
CA PRO A 69 2.53 -24.98 -28.74
C PRO A 69 1.36 -25.68 -29.42
N ASN A 70 0.36 -24.92 -29.85
CA ASN A 70 -0.77 -25.46 -30.59
C ASN A 70 -0.28 -26.06 -31.92
N PRO A 71 -0.86 -27.19 -32.37
CA PRO A 71 -0.62 -27.68 -33.71
C PRO A 71 -1.23 -26.73 -34.75
N SER A 72 -0.67 -26.71 -35.95
CA SER A 72 -1.31 -26.11 -37.12
C SER A 72 -1.96 -27.21 -37.97
N ILE A 73 -3.14 -26.92 -38.50
CA ILE A 73 -3.87 -27.80 -39.42
C ILE A 73 -3.86 -27.09 -40.79
N SER A 74 -3.39 -27.78 -41.83
CA SER A 74 -3.43 -27.26 -43.21
C SER A 74 -4.30 -28.14 -44.10
N LEU A 75 -5.03 -27.50 -45.00
CA LEU A 75 -5.72 -28.11 -46.13
C LEU A 75 -5.25 -27.39 -47.38
N GLU A 76 -4.56 -28.11 -48.25
CA GLU A 76 -3.97 -27.59 -49.47
C GLU A 76 -4.57 -28.33 -50.67
N ALA A 77 -4.94 -27.58 -51.71
CA ALA A 77 -5.38 -28.14 -52.98
C ALA A 77 -4.44 -27.64 -54.07
N GLU A 78 -3.63 -28.55 -54.60
CA GLU A 78 -2.65 -28.30 -55.66
C GLU A 78 -3.20 -28.84 -56.99
N ASN A 79 -2.68 -28.35 -58.11
CA ASN A 79 -3.08 -28.77 -59.47
C ASN A 79 -4.59 -28.66 -59.79
N ALA A 80 -5.35 -27.91 -58.99
CA ALA A 80 -6.75 -27.63 -59.25
C ALA A 80 -6.89 -26.43 -60.22
N TYR A 81 -7.58 -26.63 -61.34
CA TYR A 81 -7.94 -25.59 -62.31
C TYR A 81 -6.74 -24.81 -62.91
N GLY A 82 -6.12 -25.39 -63.94
CA GLY A 82 -5.05 -24.78 -64.74
C GLY A 82 -5.19 -24.99 -66.25
N ARG A 83 -4.09 -24.83 -66.98
CA ARG A 83 -3.97 -25.20 -68.40
C ARG A 83 -3.36 -26.60 -68.51
N ALA A 84 -3.47 -27.22 -69.68
CA ALA A 84 -2.97 -28.57 -69.90
C ALA A 84 -1.51 -28.71 -69.42
N PRO A 85 -1.19 -29.75 -68.62
CA PRO A 85 -2.00 -30.94 -68.34
C PRO A 85 -3.02 -30.80 -67.18
N PHE A 86 -3.05 -29.70 -66.43
CA PHE A 86 -3.88 -29.53 -65.22
C PHE A 86 -5.27 -28.91 -65.50
N THR A 87 -5.92 -29.31 -66.59
CA THR A 87 -7.24 -28.78 -66.96
C THR A 87 -8.36 -29.39 -66.11
N GLY A 88 -9.17 -28.56 -65.47
CA GLY A 88 -10.26 -29.01 -64.59
C GLY A 88 -9.78 -29.50 -63.23
N TYR A 89 -10.52 -30.42 -62.60
CA TYR A 89 -10.21 -30.97 -61.27
C TYR A 89 -9.63 -32.39 -61.32
N GLY A 90 -9.53 -33.01 -62.50
CA GLY A 90 -9.12 -34.40 -62.65
C GLY A 90 -7.67 -34.69 -62.25
N ALA A 91 -6.81 -33.67 -62.16
CA ALA A 91 -5.42 -33.78 -61.72
C ALA A 91 -5.17 -33.16 -60.33
N ALA A 92 -6.24 -32.80 -59.60
CA ALA A 92 -6.11 -32.12 -58.32
C ALA A 92 -5.49 -33.04 -57.26
N GLU A 93 -4.61 -32.47 -56.45
CA GLU A 93 -4.05 -33.10 -55.26
C GLU A 93 -4.56 -32.37 -54.03
N THR A 94 -5.28 -33.06 -53.16
CA THR A 94 -5.75 -32.49 -51.90
C THR A 94 -4.92 -33.06 -50.75
N THR A 95 -4.25 -32.20 -49.99
CA THR A 95 -3.44 -32.57 -48.83
C THR A 95 -4.06 -32.01 -47.57
N PHE A 96 -4.37 -32.90 -46.62
CA PHE A 96 -4.69 -32.52 -45.25
C PHE A 96 -3.49 -32.85 -44.36
N SER A 97 -2.98 -31.89 -43.59
CA SER A 97 -1.84 -32.13 -42.69
C SER A 97 -2.03 -31.47 -41.33
N VAL A 98 -1.43 -32.09 -40.31
CA VAL A 98 -1.30 -31.56 -38.96
C VAL A 98 0.19 -31.44 -38.66
N SER A 99 0.63 -30.24 -38.24
CA SER A 99 2.02 -29.95 -37.90
C SER A 99 2.13 -29.53 -36.43
N GLN A 100 3.05 -30.14 -35.70
CA GLN A 100 3.29 -29.88 -34.28
C GLN A 100 4.72 -29.35 -34.08
N PRO A 101 4.88 -28.11 -33.59
CA PRO A 101 6.18 -27.63 -33.13
C PRO A 101 6.65 -28.47 -31.93
N LEU A 102 7.91 -28.92 -31.98
CA LEU A 102 8.55 -29.71 -30.94
C LEU A 102 9.48 -28.80 -30.12
N GLU A 103 9.15 -28.59 -28.84
CA GLU A 103 10.02 -27.85 -27.92
C GLU A 103 11.22 -28.73 -27.49
N LEU A 104 12.27 -28.73 -28.30
CA LEU A 104 13.51 -29.47 -28.04
C LEU A 104 14.49 -28.69 -27.16
N TRP A 105 15.65 -29.27 -26.85
CA TRP A 105 16.77 -28.62 -26.17
C TRP A 105 16.47 -28.07 -24.76
N GLY A 106 15.35 -28.48 -24.16
CA GLY A 106 14.89 -27.95 -22.88
C GLY A 106 14.20 -26.58 -22.97
N GLN A 107 13.80 -26.10 -24.17
CA GLN A 107 13.12 -24.82 -24.37
C GLN A 107 11.91 -24.65 -23.44
N ARG A 108 11.07 -25.69 -23.34
CA ARG A 108 9.91 -25.72 -22.43
C ARG A 108 10.34 -25.55 -20.97
N GLY A 109 11.39 -26.25 -20.55
CA GLY A 109 11.92 -26.18 -19.19
C GLY A 109 12.43 -24.78 -18.84
N ALA A 110 13.18 -24.14 -19.74
CA ALA A 110 13.66 -22.77 -19.54
C ALA A 110 12.51 -21.76 -19.49
N ARG A 111 11.50 -21.89 -20.37
CA ARG A 111 10.30 -21.05 -20.36
C ARG A 111 9.53 -21.17 -19.05
N ILE A 112 9.36 -22.40 -18.55
CA ILE A 112 8.73 -22.66 -17.24
C ILE A 112 9.59 -22.08 -16.11
N GLY A 113 10.90 -22.29 -16.13
CA GLY A 113 11.83 -21.78 -15.12
C GLY A 113 11.78 -20.25 -14.99
N ALA A 114 11.83 -19.54 -16.12
CA ALA A 114 11.74 -18.08 -16.14
C ALA A 114 10.40 -17.58 -15.58
N ALA A 115 9.28 -18.14 -16.04
CA ALA A 115 7.97 -17.72 -15.57
C ALA A 115 7.73 -18.04 -14.08
N ARG A 116 8.32 -19.12 -13.55
CA ARG A 116 8.28 -19.44 -12.11
C ARG A 116 9.11 -18.47 -11.29
N ALA A 117 10.35 -18.19 -11.70
CA ALA A 117 11.20 -17.22 -11.00
C ALA A 117 10.56 -15.82 -10.96
N GLU A 118 9.88 -15.39 -12.03
CA GLU A 118 9.08 -14.17 -12.04
C GLU A 118 7.90 -14.21 -11.04
N ALA A 119 7.21 -15.35 -10.92
CA ALA A 119 6.14 -15.53 -9.96
C ALA A 119 6.64 -15.54 -8.50
N ASP A 120 7.82 -16.11 -8.24
CA ASP A 120 8.46 -16.10 -6.93
C ASP A 120 8.84 -14.67 -6.52
N ALA A 121 9.41 -13.88 -7.44
CA ALA A 121 9.66 -12.46 -7.20
C ALA A 121 8.36 -11.66 -6.97
N ALA A 122 7.28 -11.98 -7.70
CA ALA A 122 5.98 -11.36 -7.49
C ALA A 122 5.38 -11.69 -6.12
N ALA A 123 5.57 -12.92 -5.62
CA ALA A 123 5.09 -13.32 -4.29
C ALA A 123 5.77 -12.49 -3.18
N LEU A 124 7.09 -12.31 -3.27
CA LEU A 124 7.83 -11.47 -2.33
C LEU A 124 7.42 -9.99 -2.40
N ARG A 125 7.12 -9.47 -3.60
CA ARG A 125 6.58 -8.11 -3.75
C ARG A 125 5.17 -7.96 -3.17
N ARG A 126 4.34 -9.01 -3.24
CA ARG A 126 3.02 -9.04 -2.58
C ARG A 126 3.19 -8.91 -1.06
N ASP A 127 4.11 -9.68 -0.49
CA ASP A 127 4.42 -9.61 0.95
C ASP A 127 4.97 -8.23 1.35
N GLN A 128 5.83 -7.62 0.51
CA GLN A 128 6.31 -6.25 0.71
C GLN A 128 5.17 -5.24 0.72
N SER A 129 4.23 -5.33 -0.22
CA SER A 129 3.05 -4.45 -0.27
C SER A 129 2.23 -4.57 1.01
N ARG A 130 1.97 -5.80 1.47
CA ARG A 130 1.22 -6.07 2.71
C ARG A 130 1.85 -5.39 3.93
N TRP A 131 3.17 -5.52 4.10
CA TRP A 131 3.86 -4.86 5.22
C TRP A 131 3.99 -3.35 5.06
N ALA A 132 4.13 -2.85 3.84
CA ALA A 132 4.14 -1.42 3.58
C ALA A 132 2.79 -0.76 3.93
N VAL A 133 1.67 -1.44 3.63
CA VAL A 133 0.33 -0.98 4.02
C VAL A 133 0.17 -1.04 5.54
N ALA A 134 0.58 -2.14 6.20
CA ALA A 134 0.54 -2.25 7.67
C ALA A 134 1.34 -1.12 8.34
N GLY A 135 2.56 -0.86 7.87
CA GLY A 135 3.41 0.22 8.36
C GLY A 135 2.79 1.60 8.16
N ARG A 136 2.23 1.87 6.97
CA ARG A 136 1.54 3.13 6.70
C ARG A 136 0.33 3.32 7.62
N LEU A 137 -0.45 2.26 7.84
CA LEU A 137 -1.61 2.29 8.72
C LEU A 137 -1.20 2.57 10.17
N ALA A 138 -0.13 1.93 10.66
CA ALA A 138 0.43 2.20 11.99
C ALA A 138 0.80 3.67 12.19
N LEU A 139 1.44 4.29 11.18
CA LEU A 139 1.80 5.71 11.22
C LEU A 139 0.57 6.62 11.26
N ILE A 140 -0.41 6.38 10.38
CA ILE A 140 -1.64 7.17 10.32
C ILE A 140 -2.44 7.04 11.62
N TYR A 141 -2.50 5.84 12.20
CA TYR A 141 -3.14 5.59 13.48
C TYR A 141 -2.44 6.36 14.61
N ALA A 142 -1.11 6.29 14.70
CA ALA A 142 -0.35 7.00 15.73
C ALA A 142 -0.41 8.54 15.55
N GLU A 143 -0.51 9.04 14.32
CA GLU A 143 -0.72 10.46 14.03
C GLU A 143 -2.12 10.93 14.44
N ALA A 144 -3.15 10.10 14.21
CA ALA A 144 -4.51 10.35 14.70
C ALA A 144 -4.56 10.37 16.23
N GLU A 145 -3.88 9.43 16.89
CA GLU A 145 -3.75 9.40 18.34
C GLU A 145 -3.05 10.66 18.89
N ALA A 146 -1.91 11.03 18.29
CA ALA A 146 -1.17 12.23 18.68
C ALA A 146 -2.02 13.51 18.53
N ALA A 147 -2.75 13.63 17.43
CA ALA A 147 -3.63 14.78 17.19
C ALA A 147 -4.80 14.83 18.22
N SER A 148 -5.33 13.67 18.62
CA SER A 148 -6.35 13.59 19.69
C SER A 148 -5.79 14.08 21.03
N LEU A 149 -4.61 13.60 21.42
CA LEU A 149 -3.95 14.02 22.67
C LEU A 149 -3.59 15.50 22.66
N GLN A 150 -3.11 16.03 21.53
CA GLN A 150 -2.79 17.47 21.41
C GLN A 150 -4.04 18.34 21.53
N TYR A 151 -5.17 17.92 20.99
CA TYR A 151 -6.46 18.59 21.20
C TYR A 151 -6.89 18.56 22.68
N GLU A 152 -6.79 17.40 23.34
CA GLU A 152 -7.10 17.28 24.77
C GLU A 152 -6.21 18.19 25.62
N LEU A 153 -4.90 18.26 25.32
CA LEU A 153 -3.95 19.17 25.95
C LEU A 153 -4.28 20.64 25.70
N ALA A 154 -4.75 21.00 24.51
CA ALA A 154 -5.18 22.37 24.19
C ALA A 154 -6.43 22.77 25.00
N VAL A 155 -7.40 21.86 25.14
CA VAL A 155 -8.60 22.07 25.95
C VAL A 155 -8.23 22.26 27.43
N GLU A 156 -7.33 21.43 27.95
CA GLU A 156 -6.83 21.58 29.32
C GLU A 156 -6.06 22.90 29.49
N ALA A 157 -5.21 23.26 28.54
CA ALA A 157 -4.47 24.53 28.54
C ALA A 157 -5.40 25.74 28.56
N LEU A 158 -6.50 25.70 27.79
CA LEU A 158 -7.53 26.74 27.81
C LEU A 158 -8.20 26.83 29.19
N SER A 159 -8.54 25.69 29.80
CA SER A 159 -9.13 25.64 31.15
C SER A 159 -8.20 26.26 32.21
N LEU A 160 -6.92 25.89 32.21
CA LEU A 160 -5.91 26.50 33.08
C LEU A 160 -5.77 28.01 32.84
N THR A 161 -5.83 28.42 31.57
CA THR A 161 -5.71 29.84 31.19
C THR A 161 -6.89 30.67 31.67
N GLN A 162 -8.11 30.13 31.59
CA GLN A 162 -9.32 30.76 32.13
C GLN A 162 -9.29 30.85 33.66
N ALA A 163 -8.79 29.81 34.33
CA ALA A 163 -8.63 29.82 35.79
C ALA A 163 -7.58 30.83 36.27
N ASP A 164 -6.47 30.97 35.55
CA ASP A 164 -5.47 32.01 35.81
C ASP A 164 -6.05 33.42 35.57
N ALA A 165 -6.78 33.62 34.46
CA ALA A 165 -7.41 34.90 34.14
C ALA A 165 -8.46 35.32 35.17
N SER A 166 -9.28 34.38 35.65
CA SER A 166 -10.28 34.64 36.69
C SER A 166 -9.63 35.07 38.01
N ALA A 167 -8.49 34.48 38.37
CA ALA A 167 -7.73 34.87 39.56
C ALA A 167 -7.14 36.29 39.44
N VAL A 168 -6.66 36.66 38.25
CA VAL A 168 -6.18 38.02 37.97
C VAL A 168 -7.30 39.05 38.09
N MET A 169 -8.50 38.74 37.59
CA MET A 169 -9.66 39.62 37.70
C MET A 169 -10.06 39.86 39.16
N ALA A 170 -10.07 38.82 40.00
CA ALA A 170 -10.32 38.96 41.43
C ALA A 170 -9.29 39.89 42.13
N LEU A 171 -8.01 39.79 41.78
CA LEU A 171 -6.97 40.69 42.31
C LEU A 171 -7.15 42.15 41.87
N ILE A 172 -7.68 42.38 40.66
CA ILE A 172 -8.01 43.73 40.17
C ILE A 172 -9.18 44.31 40.96
N GLU A 173 -10.22 43.51 41.24
CA GLU A 173 -11.36 43.93 42.06
C GLU A 173 -10.94 44.28 43.50
N GLU A 174 -9.96 43.57 44.05
CA GLU A 174 -9.32 43.88 45.33
C GLU A 174 -8.35 45.09 45.28
N GLY A 175 -8.10 45.67 44.10
CA GLY A 175 -7.19 46.79 43.89
C GLY A 175 -5.70 46.42 44.02
N ARG A 176 -5.36 45.14 43.89
CA ARG A 176 -3.99 44.61 44.10
C ARG A 176 -3.19 44.45 42.80
N GLU A 177 -3.83 44.55 41.64
CA GLU A 177 -3.19 44.44 40.33
C GLU A 177 -3.81 45.48 39.35
N PRO A 178 -3.04 46.05 38.39
CA PRO A 178 -3.58 47.01 37.43
C PRO A 178 -4.47 46.36 36.37
N THR A 179 -5.46 47.11 35.86
CA THR A 179 -6.39 46.69 34.79
C THR A 179 -5.69 46.16 33.53
N LEU A 180 -4.49 46.67 33.22
CA LEU A 180 -3.66 46.17 32.11
C LEU A 180 -3.46 44.64 32.18
N ARG A 181 -3.33 44.07 33.39
CA ARG A 181 -3.16 42.62 33.56
C ARG A 181 -4.40 41.82 33.20
N GLY A 182 -5.59 42.37 33.45
CA GLY A 182 -6.87 41.75 33.06
C GLY A 182 -6.97 41.64 31.55
N ILE A 183 -6.67 42.74 30.84
CA ILE A 183 -6.66 42.78 29.37
C ILE A 183 -5.64 41.77 28.80
N GLN A 184 -4.45 41.66 29.41
CA GLN A 184 -3.46 40.67 29.02
C GLN A 184 -3.96 39.23 29.23
N ALA A 185 -4.62 38.96 30.35
CA ALA A 185 -5.17 37.64 30.65
C ALA A 185 -6.31 37.25 29.70
N GLU A 186 -7.22 38.18 29.38
CA GLU A 186 -8.27 37.98 28.38
C GLU A 186 -7.68 37.66 27.00
N SER A 187 -6.66 38.41 26.57
CA SER A 187 -5.95 38.14 25.30
C SER A 187 -5.33 36.74 25.26
N GLU A 188 -4.84 36.23 26.40
CA GLU A 188 -4.30 34.87 26.48
C GLU A 188 -5.39 33.81 26.39
N VAL A 189 -6.57 34.05 26.97
CA VAL A 189 -7.73 33.16 26.84
C VAL A 189 -8.15 33.06 25.37
N GLU A 190 -8.24 34.17 24.65
CA GLU A 190 -8.59 34.15 23.22
C GLU A 190 -7.53 33.42 22.38
N ALA A 191 -6.24 33.61 22.69
CA ALA A 191 -5.17 32.87 22.03
C ALA A 191 -5.27 31.35 22.30
N ALA A 192 -5.58 30.94 23.53
CA ALA A 192 -5.77 29.54 23.88
C ALA A 192 -7.02 28.93 23.19
N ARG A 193 -8.11 29.69 23.02
CA ARG A 193 -9.28 29.27 22.24
C ARG A 193 -8.91 28.99 20.77
N ALA A 194 -8.15 29.89 20.16
CA ALA A 194 -7.69 29.69 18.78
C ALA A 194 -6.86 28.39 18.63
N VAL A 195 -6.02 28.06 19.62
CA VAL A 195 -5.25 26.79 19.63
C VAL A 195 -6.17 25.57 19.79
N VAL A 196 -7.24 25.66 20.58
CA VAL A 196 -8.25 24.59 20.67
C VAL A 196 -8.92 24.38 19.32
N ASP A 197 -9.36 25.45 18.66
CA ASP A 197 -10.02 25.37 17.35
C ASP A 197 -9.08 24.76 16.29
N GLU A 198 -7.80 25.15 16.28
CA GLU A 198 -6.78 24.61 15.37
C GLU A 198 -6.50 23.12 15.63
N THR A 199 -6.27 22.75 16.88
CA THR A 199 -5.99 21.34 17.25
C THR A 199 -7.21 20.45 17.04
N GLN A 200 -8.43 20.98 17.20
CA GLN A 200 -9.66 20.29 16.86
C GLN A 200 -9.70 19.97 15.36
N ALA A 201 -9.45 20.97 14.51
CA ALA A 201 -9.42 20.78 13.06
C ALA A 201 -8.34 19.77 12.63
N ASN A 202 -7.17 19.81 13.28
CA ASN A 202 -6.08 18.85 13.02
C ASN A 202 -6.45 17.42 13.42
N ARG A 203 -7.09 17.22 14.58
CA ARG A 203 -7.63 15.92 15.01
C ARG A 203 -8.67 15.41 14.02
N ASP A 204 -9.64 16.24 13.65
CA ASP A 204 -10.72 15.85 12.74
C ASP A 204 -10.16 15.45 11.36
N ALA A 205 -9.16 16.18 10.86
CA ALA A 205 -8.44 15.83 9.63
C ALA A 205 -7.65 14.51 9.77
N ALA A 206 -7.01 14.26 10.91
CA ALA A 206 -6.28 13.02 11.16
C ALA A 206 -7.22 11.80 11.25
N PHE A 207 -8.39 11.96 11.90
CA PHE A 207 -9.44 10.94 11.97
C PHE A 207 -10.02 10.64 10.60
N ALA A 208 -10.27 11.65 9.76
CA ALA A 208 -10.72 11.43 8.38
C ALA A 208 -9.68 10.64 7.55
N ARG A 209 -8.39 10.92 7.73
CA ARG A 209 -7.31 10.16 7.07
C ARG A 209 -7.23 8.71 7.58
N LEU A 210 -7.40 8.49 8.88
CA LEU A 210 -7.43 7.16 9.46
C LEU A 210 -8.63 6.36 8.93
N ALA A 211 -9.82 6.95 8.93
CA ALA A 211 -11.02 6.30 8.38
C ALA A 211 -10.81 5.90 6.92
N ALA A 212 -10.23 6.78 6.09
CA ALA A 212 -9.92 6.48 4.70
C ALA A 212 -8.87 5.35 4.56
N ALA A 213 -7.79 5.39 5.33
CA ALA A 213 -6.71 4.40 5.27
C ALA A 213 -7.15 3.01 5.77
N ALA A 214 -8.01 2.97 6.78
CA ALA A 214 -8.60 1.76 7.35
C ALA A 214 -9.88 1.31 6.63
N MET A 215 -10.34 2.04 5.62
CA MET A 215 -11.61 1.82 4.90
C MET A 215 -12.84 1.73 5.81
N LEU A 216 -12.87 2.55 6.86
CA LEU A 216 -14.00 2.61 7.77
C LEU A 216 -15.14 3.37 7.10
N THR A 217 -16.35 2.83 7.18
CA THR A 217 -17.58 3.48 6.69
C THR A 217 -18.11 4.50 7.68
N GLU A 218 -17.90 4.25 8.97
CA GLU A 218 -18.29 5.14 10.06
C GLU A 218 -17.15 6.10 10.41
N PRO A 219 -17.46 7.35 10.82
CA PRO A 219 -16.45 8.32 11.22
C PRO A 219 -15.81 7.91 12.55
N VAL A 220 -14.48 8.05 12.61
CA VAL A 220 -13.71 7.85 13.85
C VAL A 220 -13.93 9.05 14.78
N THR A 221 -14.22 8.79 16.05
CA THR A 221 -14.41 9.85 17.06
C THR A 221 -13.44 9.81 18.22
N SER A 222 -12.73 8.70 18.43
CA SER A 222 -11.71 8.58 19.47
C SER A 222 -10.76 7.42 19.16
N ILE A 223 -9.60 7.41 19.83
CA ILE A 223 -8.63 6.32 19.75
C ILE A 223 -8.63 5.58 21.10
N GLY A 224 -9.13 4.34 21.12
CA GLY A 224 -9.29 3.58 22.36
C GLY A 224 -8.05 2.79 22.80
N THR A 225 -7.22 2.35 21.85
CA THR A 225 -6.00 1.57 22.11
C THR A 225 -4.77 2.36 21.67
N SER A 226 -3.87 2.63 22.61
CA SER A 226 -2.69 3.48 22.39
C SER A 226 -1.54 2.73 21.73
N LEU A 227 -1.00 3.28 20.63
CA LEU A 227 0.31 2.92 20.10
C LEU A 227 1.42 3.78 20.73
N LEU A 228 1.12 5.01 21.12
CA LEU A 228 2.09 5.95 21.68
C LEU A 228 2.63 5.50 23.05
N ASP A 229 1.80 4.87 23.88
CA ASP A 229 2.16 4.42 25.24
C ASP A 229 2.61 2.95 25.29
N ARG A 230 2.64 2.26 24.14
CA ARG A 230 3.10 0.86 24.05
C ARG A 230 4.56 0.75 24.46
N ALA A 231 4.93 -0.23 25.29
CA ALA A 231 6.34 -0.50 25.56
C ALA A 231 7.09 -0.84 24.26
N PRO A 232 8.34 -0.36 24.06
CA PRO A 232 9.12 -0.72 22.88
C PRO A 232 9.30 -2.25 22.82
N SER A 233 8.96 -2.86 21.70
CA SER A 233 9.20 -4.30 21.51
C SER A 233 10.72 -4.56 21.49
N PRO A 234 11.23 -5.63 22.12
CA PRO A 234 12.61 -6.05 21.87
C PRO A 234 12.78 -6.38 20.38
N PHE A 235 13.71 -5.69 19.72
CA PHE A 235 13.97 -5.88 18.29
C PHE A 235 14.89 -7.09 18.10
N ALA A 236 14.60 -7.92 17.10
CA ALA A 236 15.50 -8.99 16.68
C ALA A 236 16.77 -8.35 16.09
N GLN A 237 17.90 -8.47 16.80
CA GLN A 237 19.15 -7.88 16.35
C GLN A 237 19.65 -8.51 15.03
N ASP A 238 19.18 -9.70 14.68
CA ASP A 238 19.77 -10.51 13.60
C ASP A 238 18.75 -10.94 12.54
N VAL A 239 18.10 -9.98 11.84
CA VAL A 239 17.44 -10.27 10.56
C VAL A 239 18.52 -10.53 9.52
N ARG A 240 18.82 -11.82 9.30
CA ARG A 240 19.91 -12.26 8.41
C ARG A 240 19.64 -12.04 6.93
N ASN A 241 18.37 -12.02 6.51
CA ASN A 241 18.02 -11.75 5.11
C ASN A 241 16.74 -10.88 5.01
N PRO A 242 16.88 -9.54 5.00
CA PRO A 242 15.75 -8.62 4.84
C PRO A 242 14.97 -8.88 3.55
N LEU A 243 13.65 -8.66 3.56
CA LEU A 243 12.81 -8.97 2.38
C LEU A 243 13.22 -8.20 1.12
N ALA A 244 13.67 -6.96 1.24
CA ALA A 244 14.16 -6.20 0.09
C ALA A 244 15.33 -6.93 -0.62
N VAL A 245 16.22 -7.56 0.14
CA VAL A 245 17.31 -8.37 -0.40
C VAL A 245 16.77 -9.65 -1.03
N GLN A 246 15.82 -10.33 -0.40
CA GLN A 246 15.17 -11.52 -0.96
C GLN A 246 14.50 -11.22 -2.32
N ILE A 247 13.81 -10.08 -2.45
CA ILE A 247 13.20 -9.64 -3.71
C ILE A 247 14.27 -9.45 -4.79
N ALA A 248 15.36 -8.75 -4.46
CA ALA A 248 16.45 -8.52 -5.41
C ALA A 248 17.17 -9.83 -5.80
N GLU A 249 17.28 -10.81 -4.88
CA GLU A 249 17.79 -12.15 -5.16
C GLU A 249 16.87 -12.90 -6.13
N ALA A 250 15.55 -12.85 -5.92
CA ALA A 250 14.57 -13.45 -6.82
C ALA A 250 14.53 -12.77 -8.20
N GLU A 251 14.66 -11.44 -8.26
CA GLU A 251 14.78 -10.70 -9.52
C GLU A 251 16.05 -11.09 -10.30
N LEU A 252 17.17 -11.30 -9.61
CA LEU A 252 18.41 -11.78 -10.22
C LEU A 252 18.27 -13.20 -10.77
N ASP A 253 17.61 -14.10 -10.04
CA ASP A 253 17.33 -15.45 -10.54
C ASP A 253 16.44 -15.40 -11.79
N ALA A 254 15.35 -14.63 -11.77
CA ALA A 254 14.48 -14.43 -12.93
C ALA A 254 15.25 -13.92 -14.15
N ALA A 255 16.12 -12.92 -13.98
CA ALA A 255 16.99 -12.43 -15.05
C ALA A 255 17.94 -13.52 -15.59
N GLY A 256 18.48 -14.38 -14.70
CA GLY A 256 19.30 -15.53 -15.09
C GLY A 256 18.51 -16.58 -15.90
N GLN A 257 17.26 -16.85 -15.54
CA GLN A 257 16.39 -17.74 -16.30
C GLN A 257 16.06 -17.16 -17.68
N SER A 258 15.81 -15.85 -17.79
CA SER A 258 15.58 -15.17 -19.06
C SER A 258 16.77 -15.27 -20.02
N VAL A 259 18.01 -15.18 -19.51
CA VAL A 259 19.22 -15.46 -20.32
C VAL A 259 19.21 -16.89 -20.86
N THR A 260 18.74 -17.87 -20.08
CA THR A 260 18.66 -19.26 -20.51
C THR A 260 17.60 -19.44 -21.60
N VAL A 261 16.45 -18.79 -21.48
CA VAL A 261 15.41 -18.76 -22.53
C VAL A 261 15.97 -18.21 -23.85
N GLU A 262 16.64 -17.07 -23.82
CA GLU A 262 17.19 -16.46 -25.04
C GLU A 262 18.31 -17.30 -25.68
N ARG A 263 19.11 -18.01 -24.88
CA ARG A 263 20.10 -18.96 -25.39
C ARG A 263 19.47 -20.15 -26.09
N LEU A 264 18.34 -20.66 -25.58
CA LEU A 264 17.65 -21.80 -26.18
C LEU A 264 16.83 -21.41 -27.42
N ARG A 265 16.37 -20.16 -27.52
CA ARG A 265 15.80 -19.59 -28.76
C ARG A 265 16.79 -19.50 -29.91
N ALA A 266 18.10 -19.50 -29.62
CA ALA A 266 19.13 -19.56 -30.66
C ALA A 266 19.39 -20.98 -31.20
N ARG A 267 18.70 -22.01 -30.68
CA ARG A 267 18.80 -23.39 -31.18
C ARG A 267 17.84 -23.61 -32.35
N PRO A 268 18.11 -24.57 -33.25
CA PRO A 268 17.18 -24.90 -34.32
C PRO A 268 15.83 -25.38 -33.79
N ASP A 269 14.75 -24.85 -34.36
CA ASP A 269 13.38 -25.26 -34.06
C ASP A 269 12.96 -26.40 -34.99
N VAL A 270 12.30 -27.41 -34.44
CA VAL A 270 11.89 -28.62 -35.17
C VAL A 270 10.38 -28.75 -35.13
N THR A 271 9.77 -28.99 -36.28
CA THR A 271 8.33 -29.26 -36.41
C THR A 271 8.16 -30.62 -37.07
N ALA A 272 7.33 -31.47 -36.47
CA ALA A 272 6.92 -32.73 -37.09
C ALA A 272 5.54 -32.56 -37.73
N SER A 273 5.36 -33.10 -38.93
CA SER A 273 4.08 -33.07 -39.64
C SER A 273 3.64 -34.47 -40.06
N LEU A 274 2.32 -34.68 -40.01
CA LEU A 274 1.64 -35.88 -40.46
C LEU A 274 0.47 -35.48 -41.34
N GLY A 275 0.32 -36.09 -42.51
CA GLY A 275 -0.76 -35.77 -43.43
C GLY A 275 -1.20 -36.92 -44.31
N VAL A 276 -2.33 -36.69 -44.98
CA VAL A 276 -2.86 -37.57 -46.02
C VAL A 276 -3.03 -36.74 -47.27
N ARG A 277 -2.51 -37.24 -48.39
CA ARG A 277 -2.69 -36.64 -49.72
C ARG A 277 -3.57 -37.53 -50.58
N ARG A 278 -4.58 -36.96 -51.21
CA ARG A 278 -5.44 -37.62 -52.19
C ARG A 278 -5.09 -37.13 -53.59
N PHE A 279 -4.83 -38.07 -54.49
CA PHE A 279 -4.59 -37.83 -55.91
C PHE A 279 -5.87 -38.14 -56.68
N GLU A 280 -6.54 -37.14 -57.22
CA GLU A 280 -7.77 -37.36 -58.01
C GLU A 280 -7.47 -38.02 -59.37
N GLU A 281 -6.26 -37.83 -59.92
CA GLU A 281 -5.85 -38.42 -61.21
C GLU A 281 -5.85 -39.96 -61.19
N TYR A 282 -5.52 -40.54 -60.03
CA TYR A 282 -5.39 -41.99 -59.85
C TYR A 282 -6.43 -42.57 -58.89
N ASP A 283 -7.32 -41.73 -58.32
CA ASP A 283 -8.22 -42.09 -57.21
C ASP A 283 -7.51 -42.82 -56.05
N THR A 284 -6.33 -42.32 -55.66
CA THR A 284 -5.50 -42.92 -54.60
C THR A 284 -5.21 -41.97 -53.46
N GLN A 285 -4.76 -42.52 -52.33
CA GLN A 285 -4.32 -41.77 -51.16
C GLN A 285 -2.91 -42.21 -50.73
N ALA A 286 -2.12 -41.25 -50.26
CA ALA A 286 -0.80 -41.48 -49.69
C ALA A 286 -0.68 -40.84 -48.31
N LEU A 287 0.05 -41.50 -47.41
CA LEU A 287 0.45 -40.94 -46.12
C LEU A 287 1.73 -40.12 -46.29
N MET A 288 1.78 -38.98 -45.62
CA MET A 288 2.93 -38.08 -45.61
C MET A 288 3.42 -37.88 -44.18
N PHE A 289 4.74 -37.97 -44.02
CA PHE A 289 5.43 -37.63 -42.79
C PHE A 289 6.52 -36.62 -43.13
N GLY A 290 6.61 -35.54 -42.36
CA GLY A 290 7.58 -34.49 -42.56
C GLY A 290 8.27 -34.09 -41.27
N ILE A 291 9.54 -33.73 -41.38
CA ILE A 291 10.27 -33.04 -40.32
C ILE A 291 10.81 -31.76 -40.95
N SER A 292 10.42 -30.61 -40.39
CA SER A 292 10.94 -29.31 -40.77
C SER A 292 11.87 -28.80 -39.68
N VAL A 293 13.05 -28.33 -40.06
CA VAL A 293 14.04 -27.78 -39.13
C VAL A 293 14.43 -26.36 -39.57
N SER A 294 14.11 -25.38 -38.74
CA SER A 294 14.51 -23.99 -38.94
C SER A 294 15.91 -23.77 -38.35
N VAL A 295 16.92 -23.63 -39.21
CA VAL A 295 18.32 -23.44 -38.78
C VAL A 295 18.67 -21.93 -38.77
N PRO A 296 19.02 -21.35 -37.60
CA PRO A 296 19.36 -19.92 -37.51
C PRO A 296 20.74 -19.63 -38.10
N LEU A 297 20.79 -19.35 -39.41
CA LEU A 297 22.05 -19.02 -40.11
C LEU A 297 22.44 -17.55 -39.91
N PHE A 298 21.47 -16.65 -40.11
CA PHE A 298 21.65 -15.19 -40.07
C PHE A 298 21.31 -14.62 -38.68
N ASP A 299 20.09 -14.86 -38.20
CA ASP A 299 19.67 -14.44 -36.87
C ASP A 299 19.94 -15.55 -35.85
N ARG A 300 21.07 -15.43 -35.16
CA ARG A 300 21.48 -16.34 -34.06
C ARG A 300 21.05 -15.84 -32.68
N ASN A 301 20.06 -14.93 -32.64
CA ASN A 301 19.57 -14.28 -31.42
C ASN A 301 20.65 -13.59 -30.56
N LYS A 302 21.77 -13.17 -31.17
CA LYS A 302 22.92 -12.60 -30.45
C LYS A 302 22.54 -11.33 -29.69
N GLY A 303 21.67 -10.51 -30.28
CA GLY A 303 21.17 -9.26 -29.71
C GLY A 303 20.39 -9.50 -28.42
N ALA A 304 19.35 -10.35 -28.47
CA ALA A 304 18.53 -10.63 -27.29
C ALA A 304 19.33 -11.33 -26.18
N ILE A 305 20.24 -12.24 -26.51
CA ILE A 305 21.15 -12.85 -25.53
C ILE A 305 22.03 -11.78 -24.87
N SER A 306 22.56 -10.83 -25.65
CA SER A 306 23.38 -9.73 -25.12
C SER A 306 22.56 -8.81 -24.20
N ALA A 307 21.33 -8.49 -24.59
CA ALA A 307 20.38 -7.69 -23.80
C ALA A 307 20.04 -8.38 -22.47
N ALA A 308 19.59 -9.64 -22.50
CA ALA A 308 19.27 -10.40 -21.30
C ALA A 308 20.49 -10.53 -20.35
N ARG A 309 21.70 -10.71 -20.90
CA ARG A 309 22.93 -10.72 -20.08
C ARG A 309 23.23 -9.36 -19.45
N ALA A 310 22.92 -8.26 -20.15
CA ALA A 310 23.10 -6.92 -19.60
C ALA A 310 22.08 -6.66 -18.47
N GLU A 311 20.84 -7.09 -18.65
CA GLU A 311 19.78 -7.03 -17.62
C GLU A 311 20.16 -7.86 -16.38
N GLN A 312 20.69 -9.08 -16.56
CA GLN A 312 21.22 -9.89 -15.46
C GLN A 312 22.34 -9.17 -14.70
N ARG A 313 23.32 -8.58 -15.39
CA ARG A 313 24.39 -7.78 -14.75
C ARG A 313 23.85 -6.56 -14.02
N ALA A 314 22.80 -5.93 -14.56
CA ALA A 314 22.14 -4.81 -13.90
C ALA A 314 21.43 -5.26 -12.61
N ALA A 315 20.77 -6.42 -12.61
CA ALA A 315 20.15 -7.02 -11.42
C ALA A 315 21.21 -7.39 -10.36
N GLU A 316 22.35 -7.93 -10.76
CA GLU A 316 23.46 -8.27 -9.87
C GLU A 316 24.07 -7.02 -9.21
N ALA A 317 24.29 -5.95 -9.99
CA ALA A 317 24.76 -4.67 -9.47
C ALA A 317 23.74 -4.05 -8.50
N ARG A 318 22.44 -4.11 -8.82
CA ARG A 318 21.35 -3.65 -7.95
C ARG A 318 21.32 -4.41 -6.63
N LEU A 319 21.44 -5.74 -6.67
CA LEU A 319 21.50 -6.56 -5.46
C LEU A 319 22.70 -6.18 -4.57
N THR A 320 23.86 -5.98 -5.18
CA THR A 320 25.08 -5.59 -4.44
C THR A 320 24.91 -4.23 -3.77
N GLY A 321 24.39 -3.23 -4.47
CA GLY A 321 24.10 -1.91 -3.91
C GLY A 321 23.05 -1.98 -2.79
N LEU A 322 21.96 -2.72 -3.02
CA LEU A 322 20.88 -2.85 -2.06
C LEU A 322 21.32 -3.53 -0.75
N LYS A 323 22.22 -4.52 -0.82
CA LYS A 323 22.78 -5.16 0.39
C LYS A 323 23.51 -4.13 1.28
N LEU A 324 24.28 -3.23 0.68
CA LEU A 324 24.99 -2.17 1.41
C LEU A 324 24.03 -1.11 1.95
N GLU A 325 23.05 -0.69 1.14
CA GLU A 325 22.04 0.29 1.51
C GLU A 325 21.18 -0.20 2.69
N VAL A 326 20.64 -1.42 2.60
CA VAL A 326 19.83 -2.02 3.67
C VAL A 326 20.64 -2.16 4.97
N GLN A 327 21.93 -2.50 4.90
CA GLN A 327 22.79 -2.56 6.07
C GLN A 327 22.98 -1.17 6.72
N ALA A 328 23.19 -0.13 5.91
CA ALA A 328 23.35 1.24 6.38
C ALA A 328 22.03 1.78 6.97
N ASP A 329 20.92 1.60 6.27
CA ASP A 329 19.59 2.05 6.67
C ASP A 329 19.14 1.38 7.97
N ARG A 330 19.38 0.07 8.11
CA ARG A 330 19.04 -0.65 9.35
C ARG A 330 19.87 -0.15 10.53
N SER A 331 21.17 0.10 10.32
CA SER A 331 22.05 0.69 11.34
C SER A 331 21.57 2.08 11.76
N ALA A 332 21.18 2.92 10.79
CA ALA A 332 20.64 4.25 11.05
C ALA A 332 19.28 4.20 11.76
N ALA A 333 18.38 3.30 11.35
CA ALA A 333 17.07 3.10 11.97
C ALA A 333 17.21 2.64 13.43
N GLN A 334 18.13 1.71 13.72
CA GLN A 334 18.42 1.27 15.08
C GLN A 334 18.94 2.41 15.97
N ALA A 335 19.83 3.25 15.44
CA ALA A 335 20.33 4.43 16.15
C ALA A 335 19.21 5.44 16.42
N ARG A 336 18.37 5.74 15.42
CA ARG A 336 17.21 6.65 15.55
C ARG A 336 16.20 6.14 16.58
N LEU A 337 15.90 4.85 16.56
CA LEU A 337 15.02 4.22 17.53
C LEU A 337 15.59 4.33 18.94
N THR A 338 16.86 4.00 19.15
CA THR A 338 17.52 4.13 20.46
C THR A 338 17.48 5.56 20.98
N ALA A 339 17.72 6.54 20.10
CA ALA A 339 17.59 7.96 20.41
C ALA A 339 16.14 8.35 20.76
N SER A 340 15.15 7.84 20.03
CA SER A 340 13.72 8.12 20.27
C SER A 340 13.22 7.57 21.61
N ILE A 341 13.69 6.39 22.02
CA ILE A 341 13.36 5.78 23.33
C ILE A 341 13.94 6.65 24.46
N THR A 342 15.19 7.08 24.32
CA THR A 342 15.85 7.96 25.30
C THR A 342 15.17 9.33 25.36
N ARG A 343 14.79 9.88 24.20
CA ARG A 343 14.04 11.13 24.09
C ARG A 343 12.68 11.04 24.77
N THR A 344 11.96 9.94 24.59
CA THR A 344 10.66 9.71 25.25
C THR A 344 10.81 9.76 26.76
N ARG A 345 11.77 9.01 27.33
CA ARG A 345 12.05 9.03 28.77
C ARG A 345 12.44 10.42 29.28
N ALA A 346 13.26 11.15 28.53
CA ALA A 346 13.65 12.51 28.91
C ALA A 346 12.47 13.49 28.86
N ALA A 347 11.59 13.36 27.88
CA ALA A 347 10.38 14.16 27.77
C ALA A 347 9.40 13.87 28.92
N ASP A 348 9.19 12.59 29.28
CA ASP A 348 8.34 12.20 30.41
C ASP A 348 8.85 12.78 31.74
N ASN A 349 10.16 12.70 31.99
CA ASN A 349 10.77 13.34 33.16
C ASN A 349 10.62 14.87 33.13
N GLY A 350 10.70 15.48 31.95
CA GLY A 350 10.48 16.91 31.74
C GLY A 350 9.05 17.34 32.05
N VAL A 351 8.05 16.54 31.67
CA VAL A 351 6.64 16.76 32.03
C VAL A 351 6.47 16.73 33.55
N ALA A 352 6.97 15.70 34.23
CA ALA A 352 6.86 15.59 35.68
C ALA A 352 7.48 16.78 36.41
N ALA A 353 8.64 17.27 35.96
CA ALA A 353 9.28 18.45 36.51
C ALA A 353 8.48 19.74 36.25
N ALA A 354 7.92 19.90 35.05
CA ALA A 354 7.12 21.06 34.68
C ALA A 354 5.77 21.11 35.42
N GLU A 355 5.15 19.95 35.68
CA GLU A 355 3.93 19.84 36.47
C GLU A 355 4.15 20.30 37.91
N GLU A 356 5.23 19.84 38.54
CA GLU A 356 5.59 20.26 39.89
C GLU A 356 5.94 21.75 39.95
N ALA A 357 6.67 22.26 38.95
CA ALA A 357 6.99 23.68 38.84
C ALA A 357 5.71 24.54 38.73
N TYR A 358 4.75 24.14 37.89
CA TYR A 358 3.47 24.86 37.75
C TYR A 358 2.66 24.81 39.04
N ARG A 359 2.59 23.65 39.71
CA ARG A 359 1.90 23.50 41.00
C ARG A 359 2.45 24.44 42.07
N LEU A 360 3.78 24.51 42.20
CA LEU A 360 4.45 25.40 43.16
C LEU A 360 4.29 26.88 42.77
N ALA A 361 4.41 27.20 41.48
CA ALA A 361 4.23 28.56 40.96
C ALA A 361 2.80 29.07 41.20
N ARG A 362 1.78 28.23 41.00
CA ARG A 362 0.39 28.57 41.24
C ARG A 362 0.15 28.90 42.72
N ALA A 363 0.61 28.03 43.62
CA ALA A 363 0.52 28.29 45.07
C ALA A 363 1.28 29.57 45.48
N GLY A 364 2.42 29.83 44.84
CA GLY A 364 3.19 31.05 45.05
C GLY A 364 2.49 32.31 44.53
N PHE A 365 1.80 32.22 43.40
CA PHE A 365 1.02 33.31 42.81
C PHE A 365 -0.19 33.64 43.70
N ASP A 366 -0.94 32.63 44.15
CA ASP A 366 -2.07 32.81 45.05
C ASP A 366 -1.62 33.45 46.40
N ALA A 367 -0.39 33.17 46.84
CA ALA A 367 0.22 33.79 48.01
C ALA A 367 0.88 35.17 47.75
N GLY A 368 0.82 35.68 46.51
CA GLY A 368 1.43 36.96 46.11
C GLY A 368 2.96 36.97 46.08
N ARG A 369 3.61 35.80 46.05
CA ARG A 369 5.08 35.64 46.03
C ARG A 369 5.68 35.42 44.65
N ILE A 370 4.85 35.01 43.68
CA ILE A 370 5.22 34.79 42.28
C ILE A 370 4.41 35.76 41.43
N SER A 371 5.04 36.36 40.42
CA SER A 371 4.36 37.30 39.53
C SER A 371 3.49 36.59 38.49
N GLN A 372 2.46 37.25 37.96
CA GLN A 372 1.65 36.71 36.87
C GLN A 372 2.49 36.33 35.63
N LEU A 373 3.51 37.13 35.32
CA LEU A 373 4.40 36.87 34.18
C LEU A 373 5.18 35.56 34.37
N GLU A 374 5.63 35.30 35.59
CA GLU A 374 6.35 34.08 35.94
C GLU A 374 5.43 32.86 35.92
N LEU A 375 4.22 32.96 36.48
CA LEU A 375 3.21 31.91 36.41
C LEU A 375 2.87 31.55 34.94
N ARG A 376 2.66 32.57 34.10
CA ARG A 376 2.43 32.40 32.65
C ARG A 376 3.57 31.66 31.97
N SER A 377 4.82 32.06 32.25
CA SER A 377 6.02 31.44 31.67
C SER A 377 6.11 29.97 32.05
N ILE A 378 5.86 29.65 33.33
CA ILE A 378 5.90 28.28 33.85
C ILE A 378 4.76 27.42 33.27
N ARG A 379 3.55 27.97 33.14
CA ARG A 379 2.43 27.29 32.46
C ARG A 379 2.75 26.99 30.99
N ALA A 380 3.30 27.98 30.27
CA ALA A 380 3.72 27.79 28.88
C ALA A 380 4.78 26.69 28.76
N ALA A 381 5.73 26.62 29.70
CA ALA A 381 6.72 25.55 29.76
C ALA A 381 6.08 24.16 30.02
N LEU A 382 5.06 24.07 30.89
CA LEU A 382 4.31 22.83 31.10
C LEU A 382 3.58 22.36 29.83
N ILE A 383 2.84 23.25 29.17
CA ILE A 383 2.13 22.93 27.93
C ILE A 383 3.12 22.49 26.85
N ALA A 384 4.27 23.18 26.72
CA ALA A 384 5.31 22.81 25.78
C ALA A 384 5.95 21.45 26.11
N ALA A 385 6.18 21.15 27.39
CA ALA A 385 6.72 19.86 27.83
C ALA A 385 5.78 18.70 27.50
N ARG A 386 4.46 18.87 27.74
CA ARG A 386 3.45 17.84 27.41
C ARG A 386 3.34 17.60 25.91
N ASN A 387 3.31 18.65 25.09
CA ASN A 387 3.35 18.50 23.63
C ASN A 387 4.64 17.81 23.15
N THR A 388 5.79 18.16 23.74
CA THR A 388 7.08 17.51 23.44
C THR A 388 7.07 16.01 23.78
N ALA A 389 6.36 15.59 24.83
CA ALA A 389 6.21 14.18 25.19
C ALA A 389 5.37 13.43 24.14
N VAL A 390 4.26 14.00 23.67
CA VAL A 390 3.45 13.42 22.58
C VAL A 390 4.30 13.28 21.31
N ASP A 391 5.03 14.33 20.92
CA ASP A 391 5.91 14.30 19.75
C ASP A 391 7.04 13.26 19.88
N ALA A 392 7.61 13.12 21.09
CA ALA A 392 8.65 12.13 21.36
C ALA A 392 8.13 10.70 21.21
N ARG A 393 6.92 10.40 21.71
CA ARG A 393 6.27 9.09 21.54
C ARG A 393 5.90 8.82 20.10
N LEU A 394 5.42 9.81 19.35
CA LEU A 394 5.14 9.67 17.92
C LEU A 394 6.43 9.42 17.12
N ALA A 395 7.51 10.13 17.45
CA ALA A 395 8.82 9.90 16.84
C ALA A 395 9.36 8.49 17.14
N ARG A 396 9.10 7.94 18.32
CA ARG A 396 9.40 6.56 18.66
C ARG A 396 8.62 5.58 17.77
N VAL A 397 7.30 5.71 17.70
CA VAL A 397 6.47 4.87 16.82
C VAL A 397 6.96 4.92 15.37
N ARG A 398 7.29 6.11 14.85
CA ARG A 398 7.89 6.27 13.51
C ARG A 398 9.19 5.47 13.33
N ALA A 399 10.07 5.51 14.32
CA ALA A 399 11.32 4.76 14.27
C ALA A 399 11.10 3.23 14.36
N GLU A 400 10.11 2.78 15.14
CA GLU A 400 9.75 1.36 15.23
C GLU A 400 9.14 0.83 13.92
N VAL A 401 8.27 1.61 13.29
CA VAL A 401 7.68 1.27 11.97
C VAL A 401 8.75 1.23 10.89
N GLU A 402 9.68 2.19 10.88
CA GLU A 402 10.75 2.21 9.89
C GLU A 402 11.68 0.99 10.02
N LEU A 403 12.05 0.62 11.25
CA LEU A 403 12.86 -0.57 11.48
C LEU A 403 12.10 -1.85 11.08
N ALA A 404 10.81 -1.96 11.40
CA ALA A 404 9.98 -3.09 10.97
C ALA A 404 9.86 -3.19 9.44
N ARG A 405 9.75 -2.05 8.74
CA ARG A 405 9.73 -1.98 7.28
C ARG A 405 11.04 -2.52 6.68
N LEU A 406 12.19 -2.12 7.24
CA LEU A 406 13.51 -2.58 6.80
C LEU A 406 13.74 -4.06 7.10
N ASP A 407 13.26 -4.54 8.25
CA ASP A 407 13.31 -5.95 8.62
C ASP A 407 12.39 -6.82 7.74
N GLY A 408 11.40 -6.21 7.08
CA GLY A 408 10.37 -6.93 6.34
C GLY A 408 9.42 -7.65 7.30
N ARG A 409 8.69 -6.89 8.11
CA ARG A 409 7.64 -7.42 8.99
C ARG A 409 6.60 -6.35 9.28
N THR A 410 5.45 -6.78 9.79
CA THR A 410 4.47 -5.86 10.36
C THR A 410 5.06 -5.18 11.61
N PRO A 411 4.79 -3.89 11.83
CA PRO A 411 5.21 -3.23 13.07
C PRO A 411 4.35 -3.67 14.26
N PHE A 412 5.01 -3.62 15.43
CA PHE A 412 4.58 -4.07 16.76
C PHE A 412 4.46 -5.57 16.98
#